data_AF-A0A0U2Q474-F1
#
_entry.id   AF-A0A0U2Q474-F1
#
_cell.length_a   1.000
_cell.length_b   1.000
_cell.length_c   1.000
_cell.angle_alpha   90.00
_cell.angle_beta   90.00
_cell.angle_gamma   90.00
#
_symmetry.space_group_name_H-M   'P 1'
#
loop_
_entity.id
_entity.type
_entity.pdbx_description
1 polymer ?
#
loop_
_entity_poly.entity_id
_entity_poly.type
_entity_poly.pdbx_seq_one_letter_code
_entity_poly.pdbx_strand_id
1 'polypeptide(L)' 'VQSELTRYAVHSVLHLMGFDDLTPEKRRPMKREENRLMKQLADQFSFSKLTLTGGK' A
#
# COMPACT_ATOMS: atom_id res chain seq x y z
N VAL A 1 1.52 9.24 -9.39
CA VAL A 1 1.25 9.37 -7.94
C VAL A 1 0.40 8.18 -7.53
N GLN A 2 0.96 7.19 -6.85
CA GLN A 2 0.13 6.13 -6.25
C GLN A 2 -0.57 6.72 -5.03
N SER A 3 -1.85 6.43 -4.84
CA SER A 3 -2.65 6.95 -3.73
C SER A 3 -2.02 6.57 -2.38
N GLU A 4 -1.69 7.56 -1.56
CA GLU A 4 -1.19 7.39 -0.18
C GLU A 4 -2.15 6.52 0.64
N LEU A 5 -3.46 6.66 0.40
CA LEU A 5 -4.50 5.84 1.03
C LEU A 5 -4.38 4.36 0.65
N THR A 6 -4.10 4.05 -0.62
CA THR A 6 -3.88 2.66 -1.06
C THR A 6 -2.64 2.09 -0.39
N ARG A 7 -1.57 2.89 -0.23
CA ARG A 7 -0.37 2.48 0.50
C ARG A 7 -0.69 2.14 1.95
N TYR A 8 -1.45 2.99 2.65
CA TYR A 8 -1.87 2.71 4.02
C TYR A 8 -2.74 1.46 4.13
N ALA A 9 -3.68 1.25 3.21
CA ALA A 9 -4.50 0.04 3.21
C ALA A 9 -3.64 -1.23 3.02
N VAL A 10 -2.73 -1.23 2.06
CA VAL A 10 -1.79 -2.35 1.84
C VAL A 10 -0.91 -2.58 3.07
N HIS A 11 -0.40 -1.50 3.66
CA HIS A 11 0.43 -1.54 4.85
C HIS A 11 -0.31 -2.15 6.05
N SER A 12 -1.56 -1.74 6.30
CA SER A 12 -2.41 -2.34 7.34
C SER A 12 -2.64 -3.83 7.11
N VAL A 13 -2.94 -4.24 5.88
CA VAL A 13 -3.13 -5.67 5.55
C VAL A 13 -1.84 -6.47 5.78
N LEU A 14 -0.67 -5.91 5.45
CA LEU A 14 0.61 -6.54 5.74
C LEU A 14 0.82 -6.77 7.24
N HIS A 15 0.47 -5.80 8.09
CA HIS A 15 0.51 -6.01 9.53
C HIS A 15 -0.44 -7.12 10.01
N LEU A 16 -1.65 -7.20 9.45
CA LEU A 16 -2.59 -8.28 9.76
C LEU A 16 -2.07 -9.66 9.32
N MET A 17 -1.23 -9.72 8.28
CA MET A 17 -0.54 -10.93 7.84
C MET A 17 0.72 -11.25 8.64
N GLY A 18 1.04 -10.48 9.68
CA GLY A 18 2.19 -10.71 10.56
C GLY A 18 3.49 -10.02 10.13
N PHE A 19 3.44 -9.13 9.12
CA PHE A 19 4.58 -8.27 8.82
C PHE A 19 4.73 -7.17 9.87
N ASP A 20 5.96 -6.73 10.07
CA ASP A 20 6.33 -5.73 11.07
C ASP A 20 7.47 -4.88 10.47
N ASP A 21 7.49 -3.58 10.76
CA ASP A 21 8.49 -2.64 10.29
C ASP A 21 9.21 -1.88 11.41
N LEU A 22 9.01 -2.29 12.67
CA LEU A 22 9.63 -1.67 13.85
C LEU A 22 11.16 -1.80 13.88
N THR A 23 11.74 -2.76 13.16
CA THR A 23 13.20 -2.89 13.01
C THR A 23 13.61 -2.86 11.54
N PRO A 24 14.83 -2.40 11.20
CA PRO A 24 15.31 -2.39 9.81
C PRO A 24 15.26 -3.78 9.15
N GLU A 25 15.51 -4.83 9.93
CA GLU A 25 15.51 -6.23 9.48
C GLU A 25 14.11 -6.70 9.07
N LYS A 26 13.08 -6.35 9.84
CA LYS A 26 11.69 -6.68 9.56
C LYS A 26 11.05 -5.75 8.53
N ARG A 27 11.48 -4.48 8.48
CA ARG A 27 11.02 -3.49 7.50
C ARG A 27 11.37 -3.86 6.06
N ARG A 28 12.54 -4.47 5.82
CA ARG A 28 12.98 -4.86 4.46
C ARG A 28 12.01 -5.84 3.77
N PRO A 29 11.64 -7.00 4.37
CA PRO A 29 10.68 -7.90 3.76
C PRO A 29 9.29 -7.26 3.61
N MET A 30 8.80 -6.51 4.61
CA MET A 30 7.52 -5.80 4.51
C MET A 30 7.49 -4.82 3.33
N LYS A 31 8.57 -4.03 3.15
CA LYS A 31 8.64 -3.06 2.06
C LYS A 31 8.66 -3.70 0.68
N ARG A 32 9.25 -4.89 0.55
CA ARG A 32 9.22 -5.67 -0.71
C ARG A 32 7.80 -6.10 -1.06
N GLU A 33 7.07 -6.63 -0.09
CA GLU A 33 5.68 -7.04 -0.29
C GLU A 33 4.76 -5.85 -0.55
N GLU A 34 4.93 -4.74 0.16
CA GLU A 34 4.20 -3.50 -0.11
C GLU A 34 4.40 -3.06 -1.57
N ASN A 35 5.65 -3.00 -2.03
CA ASN A 35 5.95 -2.61 -3.41
C ASN A 35 5.40 -3.61 -4.44
N ARG A 36 5.40 -4.91 -4.13
CA ARG A 36 4.86 -5.96 -5.00
C ARG A 36 3.34 -5.81 -5.15
N LEU A 37 2.63 -5.69 -4.03
CA LEU A 37 1.17 -5.54 -4.00
C LEU A 37 0.74 -4.24 -4.67
N MET A 38 1.43 -3.13 -4.40
CA MET A 38 1.14 -1.85 -5.04
C MET A 38 1.27 -1.89 -6.56
N LYS A 39 2.24 -2.64 -7.12
CA LYS A 39 2.35 -2.85 -8.57
C LYS A 39 1.18 -3.67 -9.12
N GLN A 40 0.88 -4.81 -8.51
CA GLN A 40 -0.24 -5.66 -8.93
C GLN A 40 -1.58 -4.92 -8.88
N LEU A 41 -1.75 -4.09 -7.87
CA LEU A 41 -2.90 -3.24 -7.67
C LEU A 41 -2.98 -2.14 -8.73
N ALA A 42 -1.86 -1.52 -9.10
CA ALA A 42 -1.83 -0.51 -10.16
C ALA A 42 -2.13 -1.09 -11.55
N ASP A 43 -1.76 -2.35 -11.79
CA ASP A 43 -2.10 -3.06 -13.03
C ASP A 43 -3.59 -3.39 -13.14
N GLN A 44 -4.27 -3.58 -12.00
CA GLN A 44 -5.68 -3.98 -11.93
C GLN A 44 -6.64 -2.80 -11.75
N PHE A 45 -6.19 -1.70 -11.12
CA PHE A 45 -7.05 -0.59 -10.71
C PHE A 45 -6.42 0.77 -11.02
N SER A 46 -7.23 1.66 -11.60
CA SER A 46 -6.86 3.07 -11.73
C SER A 46 -7.15 3.82 -10.43
N PHE A 47 -6.13 3.98 -9.58
CA PHE A 47 -6.25 4.65 -8.28
C PHE A 47 -6.42 6.18 -8.35
N SER A 48 -6.32 6.76 -9.54
CA SER A 48 -6.57 8.19 -9.77
C SER A 48 -7.99 8.62 -9.39
N LYS A 49 -8.93 7.68 -9.23
CA LYS A 49 -10.31 7.93 -8.81
C LYS A 49 -10.57 7.77 -7.31
N LEU A 50 -9.58 7.32 -6.52
CA LEU A 50 -9.73 7.17 -5.07
C LEU A 50 -9.52 8.48 -4.31
N THR A 51 -8.99 9.51 -4.95
CA THR A 51 -9.03 10.86 -4.39
C THR A 51 -10.46 11.37 -4.52
N LEU A 52 -11.13 11.53 -3.38
CA LEU A 52 -12.36 12.32 -3.29
C LEU A 52 -12.02 13.76 -3.73
N THR A 53 -12.09 14.04 -5.02
CA THR A 53 -12.47 15.39 -5.44
C THR A 53 -13.89 15.55 -4.94
N GLY A 54 -14.05 16.18 -3.78
CA GLY A 54 -15.35 16.60 -3.27
C GLY A 54 -15.98 17.47 -4.33
N GLY A 55 -16.86 16.88 -5.14
CA GLY A 55 -17.70 17.60 -6.08
C GLY A 55 -18.75 18.35 -5.28
N LYS A 56 -18.49 19.63 -5.03
CA LYS A 56 -19.47 20.71 -5.06
C LYS A 56 -18.81 21.94 -5.63
#